data_AF-A0A3B8YVU5-F1
#
_entry.id   AF-A0A3B8YVU5-F1
#
_cell.length_a   1.000
_cell.length_b   1.000
_cell.length_c   1.000
_cell.angle_alpha   90.00
_cell.angle_beta   90.00
_cell.angle_gamma   90.00
#
_symmetry.space_group_name_H-M   'P 1'
#
loop_
_entity.id
_entity.type
_entity.pdbx_description
1 polymer ?
#
loop_
_entity_poly.entity_id
_entity_poly.type
_entity_poly.pdbx_seq_one_letter_code
_entity_poly.pdbx_strand_id
1 'polypeptide(L)'
;MAWADGVTRHARSIVWGNLALSLILAAYAAMNLGVNADNMRLLDPDLPFQQAAAGFQENFSSLDDSLLIVIDARSGTQAQESADLLAAALAEQTDLFTGVFEPGSGGFFERHGLLYRSPDDLEAFADQMAAYQPILAELSRDPSLMNLTSMLERGFAEGVGGDESATEFSGIFDRIGDASVEVFAEYP
;
A
#
# COMPACT_ATOMS: atom_id res chain seq x y z
N MET A 1 4.72 -38.98 60.16
CA MET A 1 6.16 -38.61 60.21
C MET A 1 7.07 -39.57 59.43
N ALA A 2 6.64 -40.78 59.08
CA ALA A 2 7.47 -41.75 58.35
C ALA A 2 7.99 -41.29 56.96
N TRP A 3 7.28 -40.39 56.27
CA TRP A 3 7.71 -39.85 54.98
C TRP A 3 8.93 -38.93 55.11
N ALA A 4 8.98 -38.09 56.15
CA ALA A 4 10.11 -37.19 56.40
C ALA A 4 11.38 -37.98 56.77
N ASP A 5 11.25 -39.03 57.59
CA ASP A 5 12.38 -39.90 57.96
C ASP A 5 12.91 -40.73 56.77
N GLY A 6 12.04 -41.12 55.84
CA GLY A 6 12.45 -41.79 54.60
C GLY A 6 13.26 -40.87 53.67
N VAL A 7 12.89 -39.59 53.62
CA VAL A 7 13.56 -38.55 52.82
C VAL A 7 14.92 -38.18 53.40
N THR A 8 15.04 -38.04 54.72
CA THR A 8 16.33 -37.70 55.36
C THR A 8 17.35 -38.83 55.23
N ARG A 9 16.92 -40.10 55.24
CA ARG A 9 17.83 -41.25 55.08
C ARG A 9 18.42 -41.40 53.67
N HIS A 10 17.74 -40.90 52.64
CA HIS A 10 18.18 -40.94 51.24
C HIS A 10 18.40 -39.55 50.64
N ALA A 11 18.63 -38.54 51.48
CA ALA A 11 18.68 -37.13 51.08
C ALA A 11 19.63 -36.86 49.90
N ARG A 12 20.81 -37.49 49.88
CA ARG A 12 21.77 -37.35 48.78
C ARG A 12 21.23 -37.85 47.44
N SER A 13 20.59 -39.02 47.41
CA SER A 13 20.01 -39.59 46.18
C SER A 13 18.83 -38.77 45.69
N ILE A 14 18.03 -38.21 46.60
CA ILE A 14 16.90 -37.34 46.26
C ILE A 14 17.39 -36.02 45.66
N VAL A 15 18.46 -35.43 46.21
CA VAL A 15 19.05 -34.19 45.68
C VAL A 15 19.60 -34.42 44.27
N TRP A 16 20.37 -35.48 44.04
CA TRP A 16 20.88 -35.80 42.70
C TRP A 16 19.76 -36.14 41.72
N GLY A 17 18.74 -36.88 42.15
CA GLY A 17 17.58 -37.19 41.33
C GLY A 17 16.80 -35.92 40.93
N ASN A 18 16.56 -35.00 41.87
CA ASN A 18 15.93 -33.72 41.57
C ASN A 18 16.79 -32.87 40.65
N LEU A 19 18.11 -32.81 40.88
CA LEU A 19 19.01 -32.03 40.03
C LEU A 19 19.00 -32.56 38.59
N ALA A 20 19.09 -33.87 38.40
CA ALA A 20 19.02 -34.50 37.08
C ALA A 20 17.66 -34.24 36.41
N LEU A 21 16.55 -34.39 37.16
CA LEU A 21 15.21 -34.14 36.66
C LEU A 21 15.00 -32.68 36.26
N SER A 22 15.46 -31.73 37.08
CA SER A 22 15.44 -30.30 36.78
C SER A 22 16.25 -29.98 35.53
N LEU A 23 17.42 -30.61 35.34
CA LEU A 23 18.24 -30.40 34.14
C LEU A 23 17.53 -30.91 32.88
N ILE A 24 16.89 -32.08 32.97
CA ILE A 24 16.10 -32.67 31.87
C ILE A 24 14.91 -31.78 31.53
N LEU A 25 14.16 -31.32 32.54
CA LEU A 25 13.03 -30.42 32.34
C LEU A 25 13.46 -29.06 31.78
N ALA A 26 14.59 -28.51 32.23
CA ALA A 26 15.15 -27.28 31.71
C ALA A 26 15.59 -27.44 30.24
N ALA A 27 16.23 -28.55 29.88
CA ALA A 27 16.58 -28.86 28.50
C ALA A 27 15.34 -29.04 27.62
N TYR A 28 14.34 -29.76 28.12
CA TYR A 28 13.06 -29.93 27.43
C TYR A 28 12.35 -28.59 27.21
N ALA A 29 12.28 -27.74 28.25
CA ALA A 29 11.74 -26.40 28.14
C ALA A 29 12.54 -25.56 27.13
N ALA A 30 13.87 -25.58 27.18
CA ALA A 30 14.69 -24.84 26.22
C ALA A 30 14.48 -25.29 24.76
N MET A 31 14.16 -26.58 24.53
CA MET A 31 13.94 -27.12 23.19
C MET A 31 12.48 -26.99 22.70
N ASN A 32 11.49 -26.95 23.62
CA ASN A 32 10.07 -27.04 23.28
C ASN A 32 9.24 -25.80 23.67
N LEU A 33 9.79 -24.87 24.45
CA LEU A 33 9.09 -23.65 24.82
C LEU A 33 9.19 -22.62 23.68
N GLY A 34 8.26 -22.70 22.73
CA GLY A 34 8.03 -21.68 21.72
C GLY A 34 6.99 -20.66 22.19
N VAL A 35 7.17 -19.38 21.82
CA VAL A 35 6.13 -18.37 22.00
C VAL A 35 5.21 -18.44 20.78
N ASN A 36 3.95 -18.79 20.98
CA ASN A 36 2.94 -18.71 19.93
C ASN A 36 2.28 -17.33 20.00
N ALA A 37 2.57 -16.47 19.04
CA ALA A 37 2.00 -15.12 18.93
C ALA A 37 0.69 -15.08 18.14
N ASP A 38 0.18 -16.24 17.73
CA ASP A 38 -1.10 -16.34 17.04
C ASP A 38 -2.26 -16.24 18.04
N ASN A 39 -2.89 -15.06 18.04
CA ASN A 39 -4.00 -14.74 18.92
C ASN A 39 -5.25 -15.58 18.61
N MET A 40 -5.42 -16.05 17.37
CA MET A 40 -6.61 -16.83 16.98
C MET A 40 -6.62 -18.20 17.63
N ARG A 41 -5.43 -18.77 17.88
CA ARG A 41 -5.26 -20.07 18.55
C ARG A 41 -5.56 -20.05 20.05
N LEU A 42 -5.81 -18.87 20.62
CA LEU A 42 -6.29 -18.72 22.00
C LEU A 42 -7.80 -18.98 22.13
N LEU A 43 -8.52 -18.94 21.00
CA LEU A 43 -9.97 -19.10 20.94
C LEU A 43 -10.33 -20.51 20.49
N ASP A 44 -11.52 -20.98 20.87
CA ASP A 44 -12.03 -22.30 20.51
C ASP A 44 -12.14 -22.43 18.97
N PRO A 45 -11.52 -23.44 18.34
CA PRO A 45 -11.56 -23.63 16.89
C PRO A 45 -12.96 -23.91 16.34
N ASP A 46 -13.89 -24.39 17.18
CA ASP A 46 -15.25 -24.73 16.75
C ASP A 46 -16.16 -23.50 16.61
N LEU A 47 -15.67 -22.30 16.93
CA LEU A 47 -16.42 -21.07 16.75
C LEU A 47 -16.73 -20.82 15.26
N PRO A 48 -17.97 -20.38 14.90
CA PRO A 48 -18.36 -20.21 13.50
C PRO A 48 -17.44 -19.30 12.68
N PHE A 49 -16.87 -18.25 13.27
CA PHE A 49 -15.94 -17.36 12.56
C PHE A 49 -14.57 -18.01 12.33
N GLN A 50 -14.12 -18.93 13.21
CA GLN A 50 -12.85 -19.66 13.02
C GLN A 50 -12.98 -20.69 11.90
N GLN A 51 -14.11 -21.39 11.82
CA GLN A 51 -14.40 -22.28 10.69
C GLN A 51 -14.47 -21.50 9.37
N ALA A 52 -15.08 -20.31 9.38
CA ALA A 52 -15.13 -19.44 8.21
C ALA A 52 -13.74 -18.91 7.81
N ALA A 53 -12.92 -18.51 8.78
CA ALA A 53 -11.54 -18.06 8.54
C ALA A 53 -10.67 -19.19 7.98
N ALA A 54 -10.73 -20.40 8.58
CA ALA A 54 -10.02 -21.57 8.08
C ALA A 54 -10.46 -21.95 6.65
N GLY A 55 -11.78 -21.92 6.39
CA GLY A 55 -12.30 -22.15 5.04
C GLY A 55 -11.86 -21.07 4.03
N PHE A 56 -11.79 -19.80 4.44
CA PHE A 56 -11.25 -18.75 3.58
C PHE A 56 -9.78 -19.00 3.26
N GLN A 57 -8.96 -19.35 4.25
CA GLN A 57 -7.53 -19.60 4.10
C GLN A 57 -7.24 -20.80 3.21
N GLU A 58 -8.06 -21.86 3.30
CA GLU A 58 -7.96 -23.03 2.43
C GLU A 58 -8.27 -22.69 0.95
N ASN A 59 -9.28 -21.84 0.71
CA ASN A 59 -9.71 -21.49 -0.65
C ASN A 59 -8.92 -20.33 -1.26
N PHE A 60 -8.28 -19.49 -0.44
CA PHE A 60 -7.56 -18.29 -0.85
C PHE A 60 -6.15 -18.23 -0.25
N SER A 61 -5.43 -19.36 -0.30
CA SER A 61 -4.10 -19.51 0.29
C SER A 61 -3.08 -18.45 -0.16
N SER A 62 -3.21 -17.94 -1.39
CA SER A 62 -2.37 -16.84 -1.89
C SER A 62 -2.52 -15.51 -1.13
N LEU A 63 -3.68 -15.26 -0.48
CA LEU A 63 -3.97 -14.00 0.21
C LEU A 63 -3.47 -13.98 1.67
N ASP A 64 -3.21 -15.15 2.23
CA ASP A 64 -2.80 -15.30 3.62
C ASP A 64 -1.29 -15.01 3.80
N ASP A 65 -0.47 -15.61 2.93
CA ASP A 65 0.95 -15.36 2.65
C ASP A 65 1.35 -13.96 2.16
N SER A 66 0.43 -12.99 2.11
CA SER A 66 0.65 -11.74 1.36
C SER A 66 1.21 -10.61 2.23
N LEU A 67 2.29 -9.98 1.78
CA LEU A 67 2.82 -8.75 2.36
C LEU A 67 2.24 -7.52 1.63
N LEU A 68 1.49 -6.69 2.35
CA LEU A 68 1.05 -5.40 1.83
C LEU A 68 2.12 -4.33 2.09
N ILE A 69 2.61 -3.71 1.02
CA ILE A 69 3.54 -2.60 1.08
C ILE A 69 2.81 -1.33 0.66
N VAL A 70 2.88 -0.28 1.48
CA VAL A 70 2.29 1.03 1.18
C VAL A 70 3.42 2.02 0.92
N ILE A 71 3.35 2.72 -0.20
CA ILE A 71 4.34 3.73 -0.62
C ILE A 71 3.67 5.10 -0.52
N ASP A 72 4.25 5.97 0.29
CA ASP A 72 3.86 7.37 0.41
C ASP A 72 4.89 8.27 -0.26
N ALA A 73 4.41 9.29 -0.97
CA ALA A 73 5.23 10.23 -1.70
C ALA A 73 4.53 11.60 -1.81
N ARG A 74 5.29 12.63 -2.18
CA ARG A 74 4.78 14.01 -2.25
C ARG A 74 3.76 14.25 -3.37
N SER A 75 3.66 13.35 -4.34
CA SER A 75 2.68 13.41 -5.42
C SER A 75 2.29 12.00 -5.86
N GLY A 76 1.08 11.85 -6.39
CA GLY A 76 0.59 10.57 -6.91
C GLY A 76 1.48 9.99 -8.01
N THR A 77 2.01 10.84 -8.91
CA THR A 77 2.97 10.40 -9.94
C THR A 77 4.25 9.84 -9.33
N GLN A 78 4.81 10.49 -8.30
CA GLN A 78 6.02 10.02 -7.63
C GLN A 78 5.78 8.72 -6.85
N ALA A 79 4.59 8.58 -6.23
CA ALA A 79 4.19 7.34 -5.57
C ALA A 79 4.11 6.19 -6.59
N GLN A 80 3.44 6.41 -7.72
CA GLN A 80 3.30 5.42 -8.79
C GLN A 80 4.66 5.01 -9.36
N GLU A 81 5.52 5.95 -9.73
CA GLU A 81 6.86 5.64 -10.25
C GLU A 81 7.69 4.84 -9.24
N SER A 82 7.59 5.16 -7.95
CA SER A 82 8.29 4.44 -6.89
C SER A 82 7.72 3.03 -6.68
N ALA A 83 6.40 2.87 -6.81
CA ALA A 83 5.71 1.58 -6.76
C ALA A 83 6.11 0.68 -7.92
N ASP A 84 6.13 1.22 -9.15
CA ASP A 84 6.54 0.49 -10.35
C ASP A 84 7.99 -0.01 -10.21
N LEU A 85 8.90 0.85 -9.73
CA LEU A 85 10.31 0.50 -9.51
C LEU A 85 10.47 -0.59 -8.45
N LEU A 86 9.74 -0.48 -7.32
CA LEU A 86 9.79 -1.47 -6.27
C LEU A 86 9.20 -2.81 -6.74
N ALA A 87 8.07 -2.77 -7.43
CA ALA A 87 7.41 -3.95 -7.96
C ALA A 87 8.31 -4.70 -8.95
N ALA A 88 8.99 -3.98 -9.84
CA ALA A 88 9.96 -4.58 -10.77
C ALA A 88 11.13 -5.24 -10.02
N ALA A 89 11.71 -4.58 -9.02
CA ALA A 89 12.82 -5.13 -8.24
C ALA A 89 12.42 -6.36 -7.39
N LEU A 90 11.19 -6.41 -6.90
CA LEU A 90 10.67 -7.57 -6.17
C LEU A 90 10.34 -8.73 -7.11
N ALA A 91 9.85 -8.44 -8.33
CA ALA A 91 9.50 -9.45 -9.32
C ALA A 91 10.73 -10.24 -9.82
N GLU A 92 11.93 -9.65 -9.76
CA GLU A 92 13.19 -10.33 -10.07
C GLU A 92 13.59 -11.37 -9.01
N GLN A 93 13.09 -11.27 -7.79
CA GLN A 93 13.45 -12.14 -6.66
C GLN A 93 12.49 -13.33 -6.55
N THR A 94 12.44 -14.16 -7.60
CA THR A 94 11.54 -15.33 -7.68
C THR A 94 11.81 -16.41 -6.63
N ASP A 95 13.00 -16.39 -6.01
CA ASP A 95 13.37 -17.31 -4.93
C ASP A 95 12.72 -16.94 -3.59
N LEU A 96 12.28 -15.68 -3.44
CA LEU A 96 11.67 -15.15 -2.21
C LEU A 96 10.17 -14.88 -2.37
N PHE A 97 9.73 -14.52 -3.57
CA PHE A 97 8.34 -14.11 -3.84
C PHE A 97 7.72 -14.94 -4.96
N THR A 98 6.56 -15.53 -4.70
CA THR A 98 5.78 -16.28 -5.70
C THR A 98 5.15 -15.37 -6.76
N GLY A 99 4.86 -14.12 -6.40
CA GLY A 99 4.27 -13.14 -7.29
C GLY A 99 4.27 -11.76 -6.65
N VAL A 100 4.33 -10.74 -7.51
CA VAL A 100 4.21 -9.34 -7.12
C VAL A 100 3.02 -8.77 -7.88
N PHE A 101 2.11 -8.15 -7.14
CA PHE A 101 0.91 -7.54 -7.69
C PHE A 101 0.74 -6.16 -7.09
N GLU A 102 0.51 -5.19 -7.96
CA GLU A 102 0.21 -3.83 -7.58
C GLU A 102 -1.27 -3.53 -7.89
N PRO A 103 -2.10 -3.23 -6.88
CA PRO A 103 -3.50 -2.93 -7.08
C PRO A 103 -3.72 -1.65 -7.89
N GLY A 104 -4.59 -1.72 -8.90
CA GLY A 104 -5.01 -0.54 -9.66
C GLY A 104 -3.98 -0.01 -10.67
N SER A 105 -2.85 -0.70 -10.85
CA SER A 105 -1.80 -0.32 -11.79
C SER A 105 -1.69 -1.27 -12.99
N GLY A 106 -0.74 -0.95 -13.88
CA GLY A 106 -0.37 -1.75 -15.04
C GLY A 106 -1.20 -1.45 -16.29
N GLY A 107 -0.77 -2.04 -17.41
CA GLY A 107 -1.27 -1.70 -18.74
C GLY A 107 -2.78 -1.90 -18.96
N PHE A 108 -3.46 -2.67 -18.10
CA PHE A 108 -4.92 -2.76 -18.12
C PHE A 108 -5.58 -1.47 -17.64
N PHE A 109 -5.19 -0.97 -16.46
CA PHE A 109 -5.75 0.25 -15.88
C PHE A 109 -5.29 1.51 -16.61
N GLU A 110 -4.05 1.54 -17.12
CA GLU A 110 -3.58 2.63 -17.98
C GLU A 110 -4.45 2.79 -19.24
N ARG A 111 -4.91 1.68 -19.82
CA ARG A 111 -5.72 1.69 -21.04
C ARG A 111 -7.21 1.88 -20.78
N HIS A 112 -7.72 1.33 -19.67
CA HIS A 112 -9.15 1.23 -19.42
C HIS A 112 -9.62 2.04 -18.20
N GLY A 113 -8.74 2.82 -17.56
CA GLY A 113 -9.06 3.55 -16.32
C GLY A 113 -10.27 4.48 -16.46
N LEU A 114 -10.46 5.08 -17.63
CA LEU A 114 -11.63 5.92 -17.91
C LEU A 114 -12.97 5.14 -17.87
N LEU A 115 -12.98 3.83 -18.12
CA LEU A 115 -14.20 3.01 -18.08
C LEU A 115 -14.75 2.82 -16.66
N TYR A 116 -13.99 3.20 -15.64
CA TYR A 116 -14.43 3.18 -14.24
C TYR A 116 -15.13 4.48 -13.81
N ARG A 117 -15.19 5.49 -14.70
CA ARG A 117 -15.90 6.76 -14.45
C ARG A 117 -17.37 6.66 -14.88
N SER A 118 -18.21 7.53 -14.32
CA SER A 118 -19.60 7.63 -14.76
C SER A 118 -19.69 8.25 -16.16
N PRO A 119 -20.78 8.01 -16.92
CA PRO A 119 -20.99 8.67 -18.22
C PRO A 119 -20.93 10.20 -18.13
N ASP A 120 -21.52 10.78 -17.08
CA ASP A 120 -21.55 12.23 -16.86
C ASP A 120 -20.13 12.79 -16.62
N ASP A 121 -19.31 12.09 -15.82
CA ASP A 121 -17.91 12.47 -15.59
C ASP A 121 -17.08 12.37 -16.88
N LEU A 122 -17.36 11.37 -17.73
CA LEU A 122 -16.68 11.19 -19.01
C LEU A 122 -17.02 12.29 -19.99
N GLU A 123 -18.28 12.71 -20.05
CA GLU A 123 -18.72 13.85 -20.87
C GLU A 123 -18.03 15.14 -20.42
N ALA A 124 -18.06 15.44 -19.12
CA ALA A 124 -17.37 16.60 -18.55
C ALA A 124 -15.86 16.58 -18.82
N PHE A 125 -15.21 15.41 -18.67
CA PHE A 125 -13.79 15.25 -18.97
C PHE A 125 -13.49 15.46 -20.46
N ALA A 126 -14.33 14.93 -21.35
CA ALA A 126 -14.17 15.09 -22.79
C ALA A 126 -14.31 16.56 -23.22
N ASP A 127 -15.30 17.26 -22.70
CA ASP A 127 -15.50 18.70 -22.93
C ASP A 127 -14.31 19.52 -22.42
N GLN A 128 -13.80 19.19 -21.22
CA GLN A 128 -12.61 19.85 -20.67
C GLN A 128 -11.36 19.60 -21.52
N MET A 129 -11.15 18.37 -21.99
CA MET A 129 -10.04 18.05 -22.90
C MET A 129 -10.18 18.75 -24.25
N ALA A 130 -11.39 18.91 -24.76
CA ALA A 130 -11.67 19.66 -25.99
C ALA A 130 -11.30 21.14 -25.84
N ALA A 131 -11.65 21.77 -24.71
CA ALA A 131 -11.29 23.16 -24.42
C ALA A 131 -9.77 23.38 -24.36
N TYR A 132 -9.01 22.40 -23.84
CA TYR A 132 -7.54 22.48 -23.74
C TYR A 132 -6.77 22.01 -24.98
N GLN A 133 -7.45 21.52 -26.04
CA GLN A 133 -6.79 21.02 -27.24
C GLN A 133 -5.72 21.96 -27.84
N PRO A 134 -5.91 23.29 -27.95
CA PRO A 134 -4.89 24.17 -28.49
C PRO A 134 -3.59 24.15 -27.69
N ILE A 135 -3.69 24.14 -26.36
CA ILE A 135 -2.55 24.09 -25.45
C ILE A 135 -1.87 22.72 -25.53
N LEU A 136 -2.65 21.64 -25.50
CA LEU A 136 -2.14 20.27 -25.60
C LEU A 136 -1.44 20.02 -26.94
N ALA A 137 -1.98 20.55 -28.04
CA ALA A 137 -1.39 20.43 -29.37
C ALA A 137 -0.01 21.10 -29.43
N GLU A 138 0.15 22.27 -28.83
CA GLU A 138 1.44 22.95 -28.80
C GLU A 138 2.43 22.29 -27.84
N LEU A 139 1.97 21.82 -26.67
CA LEU A 139 2.80 21.10 -25.71
C LEU A 139 3.30 19.75 -26.26
N SER A 140 2.48 19.10 -27.09
CA SER A 140 2.88 17.86 -27.78
C SER A 140 4.03 18.07 -28.78
N ARG A 141 4.19 19.30 -29.30
CA ARG A 141 5.28 19.67 -30.22
C ARG A 141 6.55 20.01 -29.46
N ASP A 142 6.43 20.79 -28.39
CA ASP A 142 7.55 21.16 -27.54
C ASP A 142 7.10 21.27 -26.06
N PRO A 143 7.42 20.26 -25.23
CA PRO A 143 7.06 20.24 -23.82
C PRO A 143 8.02 21.06 -22.92
N SER A 144 8.80 22.00 -23.46
CA SER A 144 9.71 22.83 -22.68
C SER A 144 9.01 23.92 -21.86
N LEU A 145 9.57 24.23 -20.69
CA LEU A 145 9.13 25.36 -19.85
C LEU A 145 9.21 26.71 -20.57
N MET A 146 10.17 26.85 -21.49
CA MET A 146 10.32 28.04 -22.31
C MET A 146 9.14 28.20 -23.28
N ASN A 147 8.72 27.11 -23.92
CA ASN A 147 7.56 27.14 -24.80
C ASN A 147 6.28 27.46 -24.00
N LEU A 148 6.08 26.81 -22.85
CA LEU A 148 4.96 27.09 -21.93
C LEU A 148 4.89 28.56 -21.50
N THR A 149 6.01 29.13 -21.05
CA THR A 149 6.08 30.54 -20.65
C THR A 149 5.80 31.47 -21.83
N SER A 150 6.33 31.17 -23.02
CA SER A 150 6.02 31.93 -24.24
C SER A 150 4.55 31.86 -24.67
N MET A 151 3.85 30.75 -24.39
CA MET A 151 2.42 30.62 -24.67
C MET A 151 1.59 31.48 -23.72
N LEU A 152 1.96 31.48 -22.43
CA LEU A 152 1.33 32.34 -21.44
C LEU A 152 1.51 33.81 -21.80
N GLU A 153 2.72 34.22 -22.16
CA GLU A 153 3.00 35.59 -22.61
C GLU A 153 2.17 35.99 -23.84
N ARG A 154 2.03 35.11 -24.82
CA ARG A 154 1.18 35.34 -26.00
C ARG A 154 -0.31 35.42 -25.65
N GLY A 155 -0.81 34.51 -24.82
CA GLY A 155 -2.19 34.51 -24.35
C GLY A 155 -2.54 35.79 -23.58
N PHE A 156 -1.63 36.27 -22.72
CA PHE A 156 -1.80 37.56 -22.04
C PHE A 156 -1.70 38.75 -23.00
N ALA A 157 -0.80 38.73 -23.99
CA ALA A 157 -0.66 39.82 -24.96
C ALA A 157 -1.87 39.93 -25.92
N GLU A 158 -2.49 38.80 -26.30
CA GLU A 158 -3.68 38.75 -27.15
C GLU A 158 -4.98 38.99 -26.35
N GLY A 159 -5.05 38.54 -25.08
CA GLY A 159 -6.21 38.71 -24.19
C GLY A 159 -6.45 40.12 -23.65
N VAL A 160 -5.47 41.03 -23.76
CA VAL A 160 -5.61 42.45 -23.38
C VAL A 160 -6.58 43.22 -24.32
N GLY A 161 -7.10 42.59 -25.38
CA GLY A 161 -8.10 43.17 -26.28
C GLY A 161 -9.58 42.80 -26.03
N GLY A 162 -9.91 41.82 -25.19
CA GLY A 162 -11.28 41.30 -25.05
C GLY A 162 -11.60 40.67 -23.69
N ASP A 163 -12.69 41.14 -23.06
CA ASP A 163 -13.15 40.84 -21.69
C ASP A 163 -13.43 39.32 -21.43
N GLU A 164 -13.80 38.56 -22.47
CA GLU A 164 -14.10 37.12 -22.36
C GLU A 164 -12.85 36.26 -22.14
N SER A 165 -11.76 36.54 -22.85
CA SER A 165 -10.53 35.73 -22.80
C SER A 165 -9.82 35.86 -21.44
N ALA A 166 -9.87 37.04 -20.84
CA ALA A 166 -9.33 37.27 -19.50
C ALA A 166 -10.11 36.48 -18.42
N THR A 167 -11.42 36.33 -18.59
CA THR A 167 -12.28 35.58 -17.66
C THR A 167 -12.04 34.07 -17.76
N GLU A 168 -11.87 33.55 -18.97
CA GLU A 168 -11.55 32.14 -19.22
C GLU A 168 -10.15 31.76 -18.69
N PHE A 169 -9.14 32.63 -18.92
CA PHE A 169 -7.81 32.44 -18.35
C PHE A 169 -7.81 32.52 -16.81
N SER A 170 -8.56 33.45 -16.22
CA SER A 170 -8.71 33.51 -14.75
C SER A 170 -9.29 32.22 -14.19
N GLY A 171 -10.27 31.60 -14.87
CA GLY A 171 -10.85 30.33 -14.44
C GLY A 171 -9.86 29.15 -14.51
N ILE A 172 -8.91 29.18 -15.45
CA ILE A 172 -7.82 28.19 -15.52
C ILE A 172 -6.85 28.37 -14.36
N PHE A 173 -6.45 29.62 -14.07
CA PHE A 173 -5.55 29.91 -12.95
C PHE A 173 -6.17 29.63 -11.59
N ASP A 174 -7.45 29.93 -11.39
CA ASP A 174 -8.17 29.59 -10.16
C ASP A 174 -8.24 28.07 -9.97
N ARG A 175 -8.52 27.29 -11.03
CA ARG A 175 -8.53 25.82 -10.94
C ARG A 175 -7.15 25.22 -10.66
N ILE A 176 -6.08 25.78 -11.22
CA ILE A 176 -4.70 25.37 -10.92
C ILE A 176 -4.35 25.71 -9.46
N GLY A 177 -4.79 26.88 -9.00
CA GLY A 177 -4.65 27.31 -7.60
C GLY A 177 -5.37 26.36 -6.64
N ASP A 178 -6.64 26.07 -6.90
CA ASP A 178 -7.46 25.18 -6.10
C ASP A 178 -6.93 23.74 -6.10
N ALA A 179 -6.53 23.20 -7.25
CA ALA A 179 -5.93 21.86 -7.34
C ALA A 179 -4.60 21.77 -6.56
N SER A 180 -3.82 22.86 -6.54
CA SER A 180 -2.59 22.92 -5.74
C SER A 180 -2.90 22.96 -4.25
N VAL A 181 -3.93 23.71 -3.84
CA VAL A 181 -4.36 23.82 -2.44
C VAL A 181 -5.02 22.54 -1.94
N GLU A 182 -5.79 21.84 -2.78
CA GLU A 182 -6.45 20.58 -2.46
C GLU A 182 -5.44 19.45 -2.23
N VAL A 183 -4.38 19.37 -3.06
CA VAL A 183 -3.23 18.48 -2.82
C VAL A 183 -2.52 18.80 -1.50
N PHE A 184 -2.51 20.07 -1.07
CA PHE A 184 -1.97 20.46 0.24
C PHE A 184 -2.95 20.25 1.41
N ALA A 185 -4.25 20.21 1.17
CA ALA A 185 -5.29 20.05 2.19
C ALA A 185 -5.61 18.58 2.49
N GLU A 186 -5.32 17.67 1.55
CA GLU A 186 -5.44 16.21 1.72
C GLU A 186 -4.32 15.60 2.60
N TYR A 187 -3.49 16.43 3.23
CA TYR A 187 -2.53 16.05 4.27
C TYR A 187 -2.68 16.92 5.53
N PRO A 188 -3.28 16.42 6.63
CA PRO A 188 -2.88 16.82 7.98
C PRO A 188 -1.53 16.22 8.38
#